data_AF-A0A922SEP0-F1
#
_entry.id   AF-A0A922SEP0-F1
#
_cell.length_a   1.000
_cell.length_b   1.000
_cell.length_c   1.000
_cell.angle_alpha   90.00
_cell.angle_beta   90.00
_cell.angle_gamma   90.00
#
_symmetry.space_group_name_H-M   'P 1'
#
loop_
_entity.id
_entity.type
_entity.pdbx_description
1 polymer ?
#
loop_
_entity_poly.entity_id
_entity_poly.type
_entity_poly.pdbx_seq_one_letter_code
_entity_poly.pdbx_strand_id
1 'polypeptide(L)'
;MVVHHDIRECHKVLVALAYLPLCLYCDWSEKREKEPPYVTKLRVVRDVIMTAILLPTTTFADITFWATFLYDPSIIAPPRVFEYLPYWSQHSLHTVSMVTVIMDVLLTPRKRPGTIKLHLGVMVGFGTAYTLMVYVSFLQGEPVYGFLSTASTTTFFSVYLIFLIALTISFYAQWLVIDYVWGHKQKKSKKFNKIK
;
A
#
# COMPACT_ATOMS: atom_id res chain seq x y z
N MET A 1 -18.54 -6.16 19.66
CA MET A 1 -17.70 -4.96 19.46
C MET A 1 -16.32 -5.28 18.88
N VAL A 2 -15.66 -6.38 19.27
CA VAL A 2 -14.35 -6.82 18.70
C VAL A 2 -14.44 -7.18 17.21
N VAL A 3 -15.56 -7.78 16.77
CA VAL A 3 -15.78 -8.18 15.37
C VAL A 3 -15.82 -6.99 14.38
N HIS A 4 -16.24 -5.81 14.82
CA HIS A 4 -16.28 -4.62 13.96
C HIS A 4 -14.90 -3.99 13.70
N HIS A 5 -13.93 -4.25 14.58
CA HIS A 5 -12.57 -3.75 14.43
C HIS A 5 -11.78 -4.56 13.39
N ASP A 6 -12.02 -5.87 13.34
CA ASP A 6 -11.36 -6.80 12.41
C ASP A 6 -11.81 -6.59 10.96
N ILE A 7 -13.09 -6.27 10.75
CA ILE A 7 -13.66 -5.96 9.43
C ILE A 7 -13.04 -4.69 8.82
N ARG A 8 -12.53 -3.77 9.64
CA ARG A 8 -11.98 -2.49 9.15
C ARG A 8 -10.56 -2.60 8.61
N GLU A 9 -9.76 -3.59 9.01
CA GLU A 9 -8.42 -3.84 8.42
C GLU A 9 -8.50 -4.71 7.15
N CYS A 10 -9.66 -5.30 6.84
CA CYS A 10 -9.86 -6.10 5.63
C CYS A 10 -9.63 -5.32 4.33
N HIS A 11 -9.65 -3.98 4.33
CA HIS A 11 -9.43 -3.21 3.12
C HIS A 11 -8.07 -3.51 2.47
N LYS A 12 -7.02 -3.79 3.25
CA LYS A 12 -5.69 -4.13 2.70
C LYS A 12 -5.72 -5.49 2.00
N VAL A 13 -6.33 -6.47 2.66
CA VAL A 13 -6.51 -7.82 2.13
C VAL A 13 -7.40 -7.80 0.88
N LEU A 14 -8.49 -7.03 0.88
CA LEU A 14 -9.40 -6.90 -0.25
C LEU A 14 -8.71 -6.25 -1.47
N VAL A 15 -7.93 -5.20 -1.25
CA VAL A 15 -7.17 -4.56 -2.35
C VAL A 15 -6.10 -5.51 -2.87
N ALA A 16 -5.38 -6.24 -2.01
CA ALA A 16 -4.42 -7.26 -2.43
C ALA A 16 -5.08 -8.43 -3.18
N LEU A 17 -6.24 -8.91 -2.72
CA LEU A 17 -7.03 -9.96 -3.35
C LEU A 17 -7.59 -9.54 -4.71
N ALA A 18 -7.92 -8.27 -4.90
CA ALA A 18 -8.30 -7.73 -6.21
C ALA A 18 -7.10 -7.50 -7.13
N TYR A 19 -5.94 -7.18 -6.55
CA TYR A 19 -4.71 -6.89 -7.29
C TYR A 19 -4.06 -8.14 -7.91
N LEU A 20 -4.10 -9.28 -7.21
CA LEU A 20 -3.48 -10.52 -7.70
C LEU A 20 -4.12 -11.06 -8.99
N PRO A 21 -5.45 -11.16 -9.13
CA PRO A 21 -6.11 -11.52 -10.39
C PRO A 21 -5.79 -10.54 -11.52
N LEU A 22 -5.71 -9.24 -11.23
CA LEU A 22 -5.31 -8.22 -12.20
C LEU A 22 -3.90 -8.47 -12.73
N CYS A 23 -2.95 -8.81 -11.86
CA CYS A 23 -1.57 -9.15 -12.24
C CYS A 23 -1.52 -10.42 -13.09
N LEU A 24 -2.15 -11.50 -12.62
CA LEU A 24 -2.21 -12.76 -13.36
C LEU A 24 -2.81 -12.59 -14.74
N TYR A 25 -3.84 -11.76 -14.87
CA TYR A 25 -4.47 -11.46 -16.15
C TYR A 25 -3.53 -10.68 -17.09
N CYS A 26 -2.81 -9.69 -16.57
CA CYS A 26 -1.84 -8.91 -17.36
C CYS A 26 -0.68 -9.79 -17.86
N ASP A 27 -0.15 -10.66 -16.99
CA ASP A 27 0.98 -11.54 -17.31
C ASP A 27 0.57 -12.67 -18.27
N TRP A 28 -0.64 -13.22 -18.09
CA TRP A 28 -1.19 -14.19 -19.04
C TRP A 28 -1.43 -13.58 -20.42
N SER A 29 -1.91 -12.34 -20.47
CA SER A 29 -2.18 -11.65 -21.73
C SER A 29 -0.90 -11.22 -22.46
N GLU A 30 0.19 -10.96 -21.73
CA GLU A 30 1.52 -10.69 -22.29
C GLU A 30 2.09 -11.89 -23.04
N LYS A 31 1.80 -13.11 -22.59
CA LYS A 31 2.27 -14.34 -23.23
C LYS A 31 1.51 -14.69 -24.53
N ARG A 32 0.49 -13.91 -24.92
CA ARG A 32 -0.23 -14.12 -26.18
C ARG A 32 0.52 -13.47 -27.35
N GLU A 33 0.49 -14.11 -28.51
CA GLU A 33 1.13 -13.61 -29.75
C GLU A 33 0.62 -12.23 -30.19
N LYS A 34 -0.63 -11.88 -29.85
CA LYS A 34 -1.23 -10.56 -30.10
C LYS A 34 -1.78 -9.98 -28.80
N GLU A 35 -1.02 -9.08 -28.18
CA GLU A 35 -1.45 -8.34 -26.99
C GLU A 35 -2.59 -7.36 -27.37
N PRO A 36 -3.76 -7.45 -26.72
CA PRO A 36 -4.82 -6.47 -26.93
C PRO A 36 -4.43 -5.08 -26.40
N PRO A 37 -4.80 -3.97 -27.08
CA PRO A 37 -4.38 -2.62 -26.70
C PRO A 37 -4.92 -2.15 -25.33
N TYR A 38 -5.96 -2.79 -24.78
CA TYR A 38 -6.45 -2.50 -23.43
C TYR A 38 -5.54 -3.09 -22.33
N VAL A 39 -4.78 -4.15 -22.61
CA VAL A 39 -3.86 -4.78 -21.63
C VAL A 39 -2.73 -3.82 -21.28
N THR A 40 -2.22 -3.08 -22.26
CA THR A 40 -1.24 -2.02 -22.01
C THR A 40 -1.78 -0.92 -21.09
N LYS A 41 -3.07 -0.55 -21.23
CA LYS A 41 -3.72 0.40 -20.30
C LYS A 41 -3.88 -0.20 -18.90
N LEU A 42 -4.25 -1.48 -18.80
CA LEU A 42 -4.34 -2.20 -17.52
C LEU A 42 -2.99 -2.26 -16.79
N ARG A 43 -1.87 -2.41 -17.52
CA ARG A 43 -0.53 -2.34 -16.92
C ARG A 43 -0.23 -0.98 -16.30
N VAL A 44 -0.60 0.12 -16.97
CA VAL A 44 -0.45 1.47 -16.42
C VAL A 44 -1.28 1.62 -15.15
N VAL A 45 -2.54 1.15 -15.15
CA VAL A 45 -3.41 1.17 -13.97
C VAL A 45 -2.81 0.34 -12.83
N ARG A 46 -2.36 -0.89 -13.13
CA ARG A 46 -1.68 -1.77 -12.17
C ARG A 46 -0.46 -1.10 -11.54
N ASP A 47 0.35 -0.42 -12.35
CA ASP A 47 1.55 0.26 -11.88
C ASP A 47 1.21 1.48 -11.01
N VAL A 48 0.16 2.24 -11.36
CA VAL A 48 -0.36 3.33 -10.51
C VAL A 48 -0.87 2.78 -9.18
N ILE A 49 -1.70 1.73 -9.19
CA ILE A 49 -2.24 1.11 -7.96
C ILE A 49 -1.09 0.64 -7.06
N MET A 50 -0.10 -0.05 -7.62
CA MET A 50 1.03 -0.54 -6.84
C MET A 50 1.86 0.60 -6.27
N THR A 51 2.29 1.54 -7.11
CA THR A 51 3.26 2.56 -6.72
C THR A 51 2.67 3.74 -5.95
N ALA A 52 1.41 4.09 -6.20
CA ALA A 52 0.74 5.21 -5.53
C ALA A 52 -0.03 4.78 -4.27
N ILE A 53 -0.61 3.58 -4.25
CA ILE A 53 -1.50 3.14 -3.18
C ILE A 53 -0.84 2.03 -2.36
N LEU A 54 -0.69 0.84 -2.95
CA LEU A 54 -0.32 -0.36 -2.20
C LEU A 54 1.03 -0.21 -1.51
N LEU A 55 2.08 0.18 -2.23
CA LEU A 55 3.42 0.22 -1.66
C LEU A 55 3.56 1.26 -0.54
N PRO A 56 3.23 2.54 -0.73
CA PRO A 56 3.38 3.54 0.32
C PRO A 56 2.51 3.22 1.54
N THR A 57 1.26 2.80 1.34
CA THR A 57 0.32 2.55 2.45
C THR A 57 0.64 1.27 3.21
N THR A 58 1.02 0.20 2.52
CA THR A 58 1.43 -1.07 3.15
C THR A 58 2.72 -0.88 3.93
N THR A 59 3.71 -0.21 3.34
CA THR A 59 4.98 0.10 4.02
C THR A 59 4.74 0.91 5.29
N PHE A 60 3.93 1.97 5.22
CA PHE A 60 3.59 2.76 6.40
C PHE A 60 2.85 1.95 7.46
N ALA A 61 1.80 1.23 7.06
CA ALA A 61 0.95 0.48 7.98
C ALA A 61 1.73 -0.62 8.70
N ASP A 62 2.54 -1.40 7.97
CA ASP A 62 3.25 -2.54 8.54
C ASP A 62 4.43 -2.08 9.41
N ILE A 63 5.17 -1.05 9.00
CA ILE A 63 6.22 -0.46 9.86
C ILE A 63 5.60 0.10 11.14
N THR A 64 4.51 0.84 11.04
CA THR A 64 3.83 1.43 12.22
C THR A 64 3.28 0.34 13.12
N PHE A 65 2.69 -0.71 12.56
CA PHE A 65 2.21 -1.86 13.32
C PHE A 65 3.36 -2.52 14.07
N TRP A 66 4.46 -2.91 13.40
CA TRP A 66 5.56 -3.58 14.08
C TRP A 66 6.26 -2.70 15.10
N ALA A 67 6.41 -1.40 14.82
CA ALA A 67 6.97 -0.45 15.77
C ALA A 67 6.12 -0.35 17.05
N THR A 68 4.81 -0.25 16.91
CA THR A 68 3.90 -0.16 18.07
C THR A 68 3.73 -1.51 18.76
N PHE A 69 3.60 -2.61 18.02
CA PHE A 69 3.46 -3.96 18.54
C PHE A 69 4.68 -4.42 19.36
N LEU A 70 5.90 -4.08 18.91
CA LEU A 70 7.12 -4.41 19.65
C LEU A 70 7.37 -3.50 20.86
N TYR A 71 6.88 -2.25 20.80
CA TYR A 71 7.01 -1.29 21.89
C TYR A 71 5.98 -1.52 22.99
N ASP A 72 4.69 -1.48 22.64
CA ASP A 72 3.57 -1.72 23.53
C ASP A 72 2.31 -2.11 22.70
N PRO A 73 1.96 -3.41 22.64
CA PRO A 73 0.77 -3.89 21.95
C PRO A 73 -0.54 -3.26 22.42
N SER A 74 -0.59 -2.75 23.66
CA SER A 74 -1.81 -2.15 24.22
C SER A 74 -2.25 -0.86 23.48
N ILE A 75 -1.31 -0.22 22.77
CA ILE A 75 -1.58 0.94 21.90
C ILE A 75 -2.45 0.55 20.70
N ILE A 76 -2.25 -0.66 20.17
CA ILE A 76 -3.00 -1.17 19.01
C ILE A 76 -4.39 -1.62 19.46
N ALA A 77 -4.44 -2.45 20.50
CA ALA A 77 -5.69 -3.02 20.99
C ALA A 77 -5.61 -3.37 22.49
N PRO A 78 -6.74 -3.40 23.20
CA PRO A 78 -6.78 -3.88 24.58
C PRO A 78 -6.23 -5.31 24.71
N PRO A 79 -5.56 -5.68 25.83
CA PRO A 79 -4.95 -7.01 26.00
C PRO A 79 -5.87 -8.18 25.70
N ARG A 80 -7.16 -8.04 26.05
CA ARG A 80 -8.21 -9.04 25.80
C ARG A 80 -8.39 -9.39 24.32
N VAL A 81 -8.06 -8.48 23.39
CA VAL A 81 -8.13 -8.76 21.95
C VAL A 81 -7.09 -9.81 21.54
N PHE A 82 -5.90 -9.79 22.14
CA PHE A 82 -4.83 -10.75 21.88
C PHE A 82 -5.07 -12.13 22.51
N GLU A 83 -6.04 -12.26 23.43
CA GLU A 83 -6.50 -13.57 23.92
C GLU A 83 -7.34 -14.32 22.88
N TYR A 84 -8.06 -13.59 22.03
CA TYR A 84 -8.90 -14.16 20.97
C TYR A 84 -8.18 -14.23 19.62
N LEU A 85 -7.28 -13.27 19.35
CA LEU A 85 -6.53 -13.22 18.10
C LEU A 85 -5.16 -13.86 18.27
N PRO A 86 -4.90 -15.00 17.62
CA PRO A 86 -3.64 -15.67 17.77
C PRO A 86 -2.52 -14.86 17.10
N TYR A 87 -1.32 -14.92 17.68
CA TYR A 87 -0.15 -14.19 17.20
C TYR A 87 0.13 -14.38 15.70
N TRP A 88 -0.07 -15.60 15.19
CA TRP A 88 0.14 -15.90 13.78
C TRP A 88 -0.79 -15.10 12.86
N SER A 89 -2.02 -14.79 13.29
CA SER A 89 -2.96 -14.01 12.49
C SER A 89 -2.45 -12.57 12.30
N GLN A 90 -1.92 -11.97 13.36
CA GLN A 90 -1.32 -10.64 13.31
C GLN A 90 -0.07 -10.63 12.44
N HIS A 91 0.77 -11.66 12.58
CA HIS A 91 1.97 -11.81 11.75
C HIS A 91 1.61 -12.00 10.27
N SER A 92 0.59 -12.81 9.97
CA SER A 92 0.10 -13.00 8.61
C SER A 92 -0.42 -11.70 8.00
N LEU A 93 -1.18 -10.90 8.76
CA LEU A 93 -1.75 -9.67 8.22
C LEU A 93 -0.71 -8.60 7.88
N HIS A 94 0.37 -8.50 8.67
CA HIS A 94 1.33 -7.38 8.59
C HIS A 94 2.72 -7.75 8.04
N THR A 95 3.11 -9.02 8.02
CA THR A 95 4.36 -9.44 7.38
C THR A 95 4.11 -9.95 5.97
N VAL A 96 3.03 -10.69 5.73
CA VAL A 96 2.74 -11.22 4.39
C VAL A 96 2.35 -10.08 3.44
N SER A 97 1.61 -9.07 3.91
CA SER A 97 1.34 -7.83 3.15
C SER A 97 2.63 -7.15 2.69
N MET A 98 3.59 -6.94 3.59
CA MET A 98 4.87 -6.32 3.25
C MET A 98 5.68 -7.17 2.26
N VAL A 99 5.77 -8.48 2.52
CA VAL A 99 6.47 -9.41 1.63
C VAL A 99 5.83 -9.44 0.24
N THR A 100 4.51 -9.44 0.13
CA THR A 100 3.81 -9.49 -1.17
C THR A 100 4.06 -8.23 -2.00
N VAL A 101 4.01 -7.04 -1.38
CA VAL A 101 4.36 -5.78 -2.05
C VAL A 101 5.81 -5.77 -2.51
N ILE A 102 6.75 -6.19 -1.65
CA ILE A 102 8.17 -6.25 -2.01
C ILE A 102 8.38 -7.23 -3.17
N MET A 103 7.84 -8.44 -3.07
CA MET A 103 7.96 -9.46 -4.10
C MET A 103 7.41 -8.98 -5.44
N ASP A 104 6.25 -8.33 -5.43
CA ASP A 104 5.70 -7.78 -6.65
C ASP A 104 6.60 -6.68 -7.26
N VAL A 105 7.21 -5.80 -6.46
CA VAL A 105 8.20 -4.80 -6.96
C VAL A 105 9.41 -5.46 -7.59
N LEU A 106 9.87 -6.58 -7.02
CA LEU A 106 11.06 -7.31 -7.48
C LEU A 106 10.79 -8.19 -8.71
N LEU A 107 9.58 -8.74 -8.84
CA LEU A 107 9.22 -9.68 -9.90
C LEU A 107 8.59 -9.00 -11.11
N THR A 108 7.80 -7.95 -10.89
CA THR A 108 7.08 -7.26 -11.97
C THR A 108 7.94 -6.12 -12.53
N PRO A 109 8.30 -6.16 -13.83
CA PRO A 109 9.08 -5.10 -14.46
C PRO A 109 8.36 -3.76 -14.37
N ARG A 110 8.98 -2.78 -13.70
CA ARG A 110 8.45 -1.42 -13.59
C ARG A 110 9.47 -0.38 -13.98
N LYS A 111 8.95 0.80 -14.30
CA LYS A 111 9.73 1.98 -14.64
C LYS A 111 9.11 3.20 -14.02
N ARG A 112 9.96 4.12 -13.55
CA ARG A 112 9.52 5.47 -13.16
C ARG A 112 8.73 6.14 -14.30
N PRO A 113 7.50 6.62 -14.05
CA PRO A 113 6.70 7.28 -15.07
C PRO A 113 7.38 8.58 -15.51
N GLY A 114 7.14 9.00 -16.75
CA GLY A 114 7.63 10.29 -17.25
C GLY A 114 7.04 11.48 -16.48
N THR A 115 5.83 11.31 -15.94
CA THR A 115 5.14 12.32 -15.13
C THR A 115 4.76 11.74 -13.77
N ILE A 116 5.45 12.17 -12.71
CA ILE A 116 5.22 11.68 -11.34
C ILE A 116 3.92 12.22 -10.70
N LYS A 117 3.41 13.33 -11.23
CA LYS A 117 2.28 14.08 -10.66
C LYS A 117 1.01 13.24 -10.52
N LEU A 118 0.72 12.38 -11.48
CA LEU A 118 -0.46 11.51 -11.44
C LEU A 118 -0.37 10.54 -10.24
N HIS A 119 0.76 9.87 -10.08
CA HIS A 119 0.97 8.90 -9.00
C HIS A 119 0.95 9.59 -7.63
N LEU A 120 1.58 10.75 -7.52
CA LEU A 120 1.55 11.56 -6.30
C LEU A 120 0.13 12.04 -5.96
N GLY A 121 -0.62 12.51 -6.95
CA GLY A 121 -2.00 12.96 -6.76
C GLY A 121 -2.92 11.83 -6.31
N VAL A 122 -2.77 10.63 -6.87
CA VAL A 122 -3.51 9.43 -6.43
C VAL A 122 -3.12 9.05 -5.00
N MET A 123 -1.83 9.08 -4.66
CA MET A 123 -1.36 8.77 -3.31
C MET A 123 -1.94 9.75 -2.27
N VAL A 124 -1.83 11.06 -2.52
CA VAL A 124 -2.37 12.09 -1.63
C VAL A 124 -3.89 11.96 -1.55
N GLY A 125 -4.58 11.83 -2.67
CA GLY A 125 -6.04 11.68 -2.70
C GLY A 125 -6.52 10.46 -1.91
N PHE A 126 -5.84 9.33 -2.05
CA PHE A 126 -6.14 8.12 -1.26
C PHE A 126 -5.87 8.34 0.23
N GLY A 127 -4.71 8.91 0.60
CA GLY A 127 -4.35 9.18 1.99
C GLY A 127 -5.31 10.15 2.68
N THR A 128 -5.73 11.21 1.98
CA THR A 128 -6.74 12.17 2.45
C THR A 128 -8.11 11.50 2.59
N ALA A 129 -8.55 10.72 1.60
CA ALA A 129 -9.84 10.04 1.66
C ALA A 129 -9.90 9.03 2.82
N TYR A 130 -8.82 8.28 3.05
CA TYR A 130 -8.71 7.35 4.18
C TYR A 130 -8.77 8.09 5.52
N THR A 131 -8.00 9.17 5.66
CA THR A 131 -8.00 9.96 6.90
C THR A 131 -9.36 10.60 7.17
N LEU A 132 -10.04 11.07 6.12
CA LEU A 132 -11.39 11.60 6.23
C LEU A 132 -12.38 10.52 6.67
N MET A 133 -12.27 9.30 6.13
CA MET A 133 -13.08 8.17 6.59
C MET A 133 -12.89 7.90 8.08
N VAL A 134 -11.63 7.85 8.54
CA VAL A 134 -11.30 7.68 9.97
C VAL A 134 -11.89 8.80 10.83
N TYR A 135 -11.79 10.05 10.37
CA TYR A 135 -12.35 11.21 11.07
C TYR A 135 -13.89 11.18 11.13
N VAL A 136 -14.56 10.80 10.03
CA VAL A 136 -16.02 10.65 10.00
C VAL A 136 -16.47 9.53 10.95
N SER A 137 -15.78 8.38 10.97
CA SER A 137 -16.09 7.30 11.91
C SER A 137 -15.91 7.73 13.37
N PHE A 138 -14.89 8.56 13.67
CA PHE A 138 -14.75 9.17 14.99
C PHE A 138 -15.93 10.07 15.36
N LEU A 139 -16.40 10.94 14.44
CA LEU A 139 -17.56 11.79 14.66
C LEU A 139 -18.86 11.00 14.87
N GLN A 140 -18.94 9.79 14.31
CA GLN A 140 -20.06 8.85 14.50
C GLN A 140 -19.99 8.08 15.83
N GLY A 141 -18.95 8.29 16.65
CA GLY A 141 -18.76 7.59 17.92
C GLY A 141 -18.14 6.20 17.78
N GLU A 142 -17.67 5.83 16.59
CA GLU A 142 -16.98 4.56 16.32
C GLU A 142 -15.55 4.83 15.82
N PRO A 143 -14.62 5.25 16.70
CA PRO A 143 -13.24 5.47 16.29
C PRO A 143 -12.65 4.20 15.69
N VAL A 144 -11.99 4.33 14.53
CA VAL A 144 -11.30 3.21 13.86
C VAL A 144 -10.12 2.70 14.69
N TYR A 145 -9.50 3.57 15.49
CA TYR A 145 -8.39 3.22 16.36
C TYR A 145 -8.69 3.65 17.80
N GLY A 146 -8.45 2.77 18.77
CA GLY A 146 -8.76 3.03 20.19
C GLY A 146 -8.08 4.29 20.73
N PHE A 147 -6.82 4.55 20.36
CA PHE A 147 -6.09 5.75 20.79
C PHE A 147 -6.69 7.07 20.25
N LEU A 148 -7.55 7.01 19.23
CA LEU A 148 -8.25 8.18 18.70
C LEU A 148 -9.58 8.45 19.40
N SER A 149 -10.03 7.61 20.35
CA SER A 149 -11.34 7.75 20.99
C SER A 149 -11.52 9.05 21.76
N THR A 150 -10.42 9.65 22.24
CA THR A 150 -10.40 10.93 22.95
C THR A 150 -9.56 11.98 22.21
N ALA A 151 -9.30 11.77 20.92
CA ALA A 151 -8.46 12.66 20.13
C ALA A 151 -9.16 14.00 19.87
N SER A 152 -8.39 15.09 19.96
CA SER A 152 -8.85 16.41 19.52
C SER A 152 -8.74 16.55 18.00
N THR A 153 -9.44 17.52 17.41
CA THR A 153 -9.28 17.85 15.98
C THR A 153 -7.81 18.17 15.63
N THR A 154 -7.07 18.81 16.54
CA THR A 154 -5.63 19.08 16.38
C THR A 154 -4.81 17.79 16.32
N THR A 155 -5.18 16.78 17.11
CA THR A 155 -4.56 15.45 17.06
C THR A 155 -4.80 14.79 15.71
N PHE A 156 -6.03 14.83 15.17
CA PHE A 156 -6.33 14.32 13.83
C PHE A 156 -5.52 15.01 12.73
N PHE A 157 -5.40 16.34 12.79
CA PHE A 157 -4.58 17.09 11.85
C PHE A 157 -3.09 16.71 11.94
N SER A 158 -2.58 16.51 13.15
CA SER A 158 -1.19 16.09 13.37
C SER A 158 -0.93 14.68 12.83
N VAL A 159 -1.83 13.74 13.10
CA VAL A 159 -1.77 12.36 12.57
C VAL A 159 -1.83 12.36 11.04
N TYR A 160 -2.71 13.18 10.46
CA TYR A 160 -2.80 13.35 9.01
C TYR A 160 -1.49 13.83 8.38
N LEU A 161 -0.86 14.85 8.96
CA LEU A 161 0.42 15.37 8.46
C LEU A 161 1.53 14.33 8.56
N ILE A 162 1.65 13.64 9.70
CA ILE A 162 2.63 12.57 9.91
C ILE A 162 2.42 11.46 8.87
N PHE A 163 1.17 11.06 8.67
CA PHE A 163 0.80 10.05 7.68
C PHE A 163 1.19 10.47 6.27
N LEU A 164 0.86 11.69 5.84
CA LEU A 164 1.23 12.18 4.51
C LEU A 164 2.74 12.28 4.31
N ILE A 165 3.49 12.73 5.32
CA ILE A 165 4.95 12.79 5.27
C ILE A 165 5.51 11.38 5.09
N ALA A 166 5.05 10.41 5.88
CA ALA A 166 5.51 9.03 5.81
C ALA A 166 5.15 8.35 4.47
N LEU A 167 3.94 8.59 3.95
CA LEU A 167 3.56 8.14 2.61
C LEU A 167 4.45 8.77 1.54
N THR A 168 4.78 10.05 1.65
CA THR A 168 5.64 10.75 0.69
C THR A 168 7.06 10.19 0.71
N ILE A 169 7.64 9.95 1.88
CA ILE A 169 8.96 9.32 2.01
C ILE A 169 8.95 7.94 1.36
N SER A 170 7.99 7.10 1.72
CA SER A 170 7.83 5.75 1.14
C SER A 170 7.64 5.81 -0.38
N PHE A 171 6.84 6.78 -0.84
CA PHE A 171 6.57 7.01 -2.25
C PHE A 171 7.82 7.37 -3.04
N TYR A 172 8.73 8.18 -2.49
CA TYR A 172 9.97 8.52 -3.19
C TYR A 172 11.04 7.40 -3.06
N ALA A 173 11.12 6.76 -1.90
CA ALA A 173 12.08 5.69 -1.63
C ALA A 173 11.90 4.49 -2.57
N GLN A 174 10.65 4.13 -2.91
CA GLN A 174 10.37 3.01 -3.81
C GLN A 174 11.07 3.14 -5.17
N TRP A 175 11.25 4.36 -5.67
CA TRP A 175 11.86 4.57 -6.99
C TRP A 175 13.34 4.28 -6.97
N LEU A 176 14.02 4.44 -5.82
CA LEU A 176 15.42 4.02 -5.68
C LEU A 176 15.52 2.50 -5.86
N VAL A 177 14.59 1.75 -5.26
CA VAL A 177 14.52 0.29 -5.39
C VAL A 177 14.19 -0.10 -6.83
N ILE A 178 13.17 0.50 -7.43
CA ILE A 178 12.74 0.19 -8.82
C ILE A 178 13.87 0.51 -9.81
N ASP A 179 14.51 1.67 -9.70
CA ASP A 179 15.59 2.08 -10.60
C ASP A 179 16.83 1.20 -10.42
N TYR A 180 17.12 0.73 -9.20
CA TYR A 180 18.19 -0.23 -8.93
C TYR A 180 17.92 -1.60 -9.57
N VAL A 181 16.73 -2.17 -9.34
CA VAL A 181 16.37 -3.51 -9.81
C VAL A 181 16.18 -3.55 -11.34
N TRP A 182 15.52 -2.54 -11.91
CA TRP A 182 15.08 -2.57 -13.31
C TRP A 182 15.85 -1.62 -14.23
N GLY A 183 16.62 -0.66 -13.69
CA GLY A 183 17.29 0.36 -14.49
C GLY A 183 18.32 -0.19 -15.49
N HIS A 184 19.00 -1.28 -15.17
CA HIS A 184 19.98 -1.92 -16.06
C HIS A 184 19.34 -2.57 -17.28
N LYS A 185 18.19 -3.25 -17.12
CA LYS A 185 17.46 -3.90 -18.22
C LYS A 185 16.93 -2.87 -19.23
N GLN A 186 16.51 -1.70 -18.75
CA GLN A 186 16.03 -0.61 -19.61
C GLN A 186 17.15 0.03 -20.45
N LYS A 187 18.36 0.19 -19.89
CA LYS A 187 19.52 0.70 -20.63
C LYS A 187 19.93 -0.27 -21.76
N LYS A 188 19.88 -1.58 -21.51
CA LYS A 188 20.21 -2.62 -22.49
C LYS A 188 19.21 -2.67 -23.66
N SER A 189 17.90 -2.60 -23.36
CA SER A 189 16.84 -2.52 -24.39
C SER A 189 16.94 -1.27 -25.26
N LYS A 190 17.16 -0.08 -24.66
CA LYS A 190 17.35 1.17 -25.42
C LYS A 190 18.57 1.14 -26.33
N LYS A 191 19.67 0.53 -25.89
CA LYS A 191 20.90 0.39 -26.71
C LYS A 191 20.64 -0.51 -27.93
N PHE A 192 19.91 -1.61 -27.74
CA PHE A 192 19.56 -2.52 -28.83
C PHE A 192 18.67 -1.87 -29.90
N ASN A 193 17.64 -1.12 -29.49
CA ASN A 193 16.75 -0.41 -30.44
C ASN A 193 17.42 0.77 -31.18
N LYS A 194 18.58 1.24 -30.72
CA LYS A 194 19.33 2.32 -31.39
C LYS A 194 20.31 1.79 -32.45
N ILE A 195 20.57 0.48 -32.44
CA ILE A 195 21.49 -0.21 -33.38
C ILE A 195 20.72 -0.81 -34.57
N LYS A 196 19.40 -0.90 -34.45
CA LYS A 196 18.47 -1.38 -35.48
C LYS A 196 17.84 -0.21 -36.22
#